data_AF-A0A1I3W6D3-F1
#
_entry.id   AF-A0A1I3W6D3-F1
#
_cell.length_a   1.000
_cell.length_b   1.000
_cell.length_c   1.000
_cell.angle_alpha   90.00
_cell.angle_beta   90.00
_cell.angle_gamma   90.00
#
_symmetry.space_group_name_H-M   'P 1'
#
loop_
_entity.id
_entity.type
_entity.pdbx_description
1 polymer ?
#
loop_
_entity_poly.entity_id
_entity_poly.type
_entity_poly.pdbx_seq_one_letter_code
_entity_poly.pdbx_strand_id
1 'polypeptide(L)'
;MANYRTAEEARKAYIECMGQQLGEQFHELWQELAWLYAKWAEYVELFGTRSSRIDLLNQAAPHFFKIVQDSLWEDVILHIARLTDPPRSSGKENLTIQALPELIDDEATREKVRTLVSEAVETSDFCRDWRNRRIAHKDLKLALEDGVQPLKAASRERVRKALEAVSDVLNGITSHYSSSETVFETPAAPGGALTLLYRIDDGLRIEGERRERLKKGEPEEGDLGPRDI
;
A
#
# COMPACT_ATOMS: atom_id res chain seq x y z
N MET A 1 -2.59 17.22 -24.60
CA MET A 1 -3.51 16.06 -24.54
C MET A 1 -2.76 14.97 -23.79
N ALA A 2 -3.28 14.51 -22.65
CA ALA A 2 -2.67 13.38 -21.96
C ALA A 2 -2.87 12.13 -22.84
N ASN A 3 -1.77 11.55 -23.32
CA ASN A 3 -1.81 10.25 -24.00
C ASN A 3 -2.14 9.19 -22.95
N TYR A 4 -3.43 8.88 -22.79
CA TYR A 4 -3.85 7.75 -21.97
C TYR A 4 -3.47 6.46 -22.70
N ARG A 5 -2.58 5.68 -22.09
CA ARG A 5 -2.30 4.30 -22.51
C ARG A 5 -3.12 3.37 -21.64
N THR A 6 -3.72 2.36 -22.27
CA THR A 6 -4.29 1.21 -21.57
C THR A 6 -3.17 0.38 -20.94
N ALA A 7 -3.52 -0.51 -19.99
CA ALA A 7 -2.55 -1.42 -19.39
C ALA A 7 -1.85 -2.30 -20.44
N GLU A 8 -2.61 -2.79 -21.44
CA GLU A 8 -2.07 -3.57 -22.54
C GLU A 8 -1.09 -2.78 -23.43
N GLU A 9 -1.38 -1.52 -23.72
CA GLU A 9 -0.48 -0.66 -24.48
C GLU A 9 0.80 -0.35 -23.68
N ALA A 10 0.68 -0.15 -22.36
CA ALA A 10 1.85 0.02 -21.50
C ALA A 10 2.70 -1.27 -21.45
N ARG A 11 2.07 -2.45 -21.35
CA ARG A 11 2.74 -3.75 -21.38
C ARG A 11 3.52 -3.94 -22.68
N LYS A 12 2.89 -3.68 -23.83
CA LYS A 12 3.54 -3.76 -25.15
C LYS A 12 4.72 -2.81 -25.24
N ALA A 13 4.58 -1.57 -24.79
CA ALA A 13 5.67 -0.60 -24.81
C ALA A 13 6.88 -1.05 -23.99
N TYR A 14 6.66 -1.66 -22.81
CA TYR A 14 7.75 -2.22 -22.01
C TYR A 14 8.42 -3.43 -22.68
N ILE A 15 7.65 -4.33 -23.29
CA ILE A 15 8.21 -5.46 -24.06
C ILE A 15 9.03 -4.98 -25.24
N GLU A 16 8.58 -3.95 -25.95
CA GLU A 16 9.27 -3.38 -27.10
C GLU A 16 10.64 -2.79 -26.72
N CYS A 17 10.77 -2.12 -25.57
CA CYS A 17 12.04 -1.51 -25.17
C CYS A 17 12.94 -2.43 -24.32
N MET A 18 12.38 -3.31 -23.50
CA MET A 18 13.13 -4.14 -22.54
C MET A 18 13.32 -5.60 -23.00
N GLY A 19 12.63 -6.02 -24.07
CA GLY A 19 12.55 -7.43 -24.45
C GLY A 19 11.45 -8.18 -23.68
N GLN A 20 11.14 -9.40 -24.13
CA GLN A 20 9.96 -10.13 -23.66
C GLN A 20 10.01 -10.46 -22.16
N GLN A 21 11.08 -11.11 -21.68
CA GLN A 21 11.12 -11.57 -20.28
C GLN A 21 11.15 -10.40 -19.28
N LEU A 22 12.05 -9.42 -19.50
CA LEU A 22 12.18 -8.26 -18.62
C LEU A 22 10.93 -7.37 -18.69
N GLY A 23 10.44 -7.05 -19.90
CA GLY A 23 9.29 -6.17 -20.09
C GLY A 23 8.00 -6.71 -19.48
N GLU A 24 7.76 -8.03 -19.55
CA GLU A 24 6.60 -8.66 -18.92
C GLU A 24 6.66 -8.60 -17.40
N GLN A 25 7.78 -9.01 -16.80
CA GLN A 25 7.92 -8.97 -15.34
C GLN A 25 7.93 -7.55 -14.79
N PHE A 26 8.56 -6.63 -15.51
CA PHE A 26 8.56 -5.20 -15.18
C PHE A 26 7.14 -4.65 -15.15
N HIS A 27 6.33 -4.95 -16.17
CA HIS A 27 4.94 -4.47 -16.23
C HIS A 27 4.14 -4.93 -15.01
N GLU A 28 4.18 -6.22 -14.68
CA GLU A 28 3.41 -6.77 -13.55
C GLU A 28 3.89 -6.19 -12.21
N LEU A 29 5.21 -6.05 -12.01
CA LEU A 29 5.76 -5.42 -10.80
C LEU A 29 5.40 -3.94 -10.70
N TRP A 30 5.35 -3.22 -11.82
CA TRP A 30 4.89 -1.83 -11.86
C TRP A 30 3.42 -1.73 -11.44
N GLN A 31 2.55 -2.63 -11.90
CA GLN A 31 1.14 -2.65 -11.51
C GLN A 31 0.98 -2.95 -10.01
N GLU A 32 1.70 -3.95 -9.49
CA GLU A 32 1.69 -4.27 -8.05
C GLU A 32 2.16 -3.08 -7.21
N LEU A 33 3.24 -2.39 -7.62
CA LEU A 33 3.75 -1.22 -6.91
C LEU A 33 2.77 -0.04 -6.97
N ALA A 34 2.18 0.25 -8.14
CA ALA A 34 1.17 1.30 -8.28
C ALA A 34 -0.05 1.03 -7.37
N TRP A 35 -0.52 -0.22 -7.32
CA TRP A 35 -1.61 -0.60 -6.43
C TRP A 35 -1.23 -0.52 -4.95
N LEU A 36 0.01 -0.89 -4.62
CA LEU A 36 0.54 -0.75 -3.27
C LEU A 36 0.59 0.70 -2.81
N TYR A 37 1.05 1.63 -3.66
CA TYR A 37 1.03 3.07 -3.37
C TYR A 37 -0.40 3.59 -3.19
N ALA A 38 -1.36 3.14 -3.99
CA ALA A 38 -2.77 3.51 -3.83
C ALA A 38 -3.31 3.07 -2.46
N LYS A 39 -3.10 1.80 -2.06
CA LYS A 39 -3.51 1.30 -0.73
C LYS A 39 -2.82 2.05 0.41
N TRP A 40 -1.54 2.37 0.24
CA TRP A 40 -0.77 3.14 1.23
C TRP A 40 -1.31 4.57 1.38
N ALA A 41 -1.65 5.24 0.29
CA ALA A 41 -2.25 6.57 0.31
C ALA A 41 -3.57 6.57 1.10
N GLU A 42 -4.44 5.57 0.87
CA GLU A 42 -5.70 5.40 1.62
C GLU A 42 -5.44 5.21 3.13
N TYR A 43 -4.47 4.37 3.50
CA TYR A 43 -4.08 4.17 4.90
C TYR A 43 -3.59 5.46 5.55
N VAL A 44 -2.70 6.19 4.87
CA VAL A 44 -2.14 7.46 5.38
C VAL A 44 -3.24 8.51 5.51
N GLU A 45 -4.15 8.59 4.54
CA GLU A 45 -5.25 9.55 4.55
C GLU A 45 -6.20 9.31 5.74
N LEU A 46 -6.53 8.05 6.05
CA LEU A 46 -7.40 7.72 7.19
C LEU A 46 -6.69 7.85 8.54
N PHE A 47 -5.46 7.33 8.66
CA PHE A 47 -4.84 7.05 9.97
C PHE A 47 -3.50 7.78 10.19
N GLY A 48 -2.96 8.44 9.17
CA GLY A 48 -1.60 8.97 9.19
C GLY A 48 -1.47 10.49 9.30
N THR A 49 -2.46 11.27 8.85
CA THR A 49 -2.27 12.72 8.68
C THR A 49 -2.62 13.54 9.92
N ARG A 50 -3.77 13.31 10.56
CA ARG A 50 -4.31 14.15 11.64
C ARG A 50 -5.02 13.30 12.69
N SER A 51 -4.79 13.58 13.98
CA SER A 51 -5.49 12.92 15.08
C SER A 51 -7.01 13.12 15.00
N SER A 52 -7.45 14.29 14.52
CA SER A 52 -8.88 14.59 14.34
C SER A 52 -9.60 13.62 13.39
N ARG A 53 -8.90 13.03 12.42
CA ARG A 53 -9.48 11.99 11.55
C ARG A 53 -9.68 10.69 12.31
N ILE A 54 -8.70 10.30 13.12
CA ILE A 54 -8.81 9.12 13.99
C ILE A 54 -9.98 9.32 14.97
N ASP A 55 -10.11 10.51 15.57
CA ASP A 55 -11.21 10.84 16.47
C ASP A 55 -12.57 10.75 15.77
N LEU A 56 -12.67 11.23 14.53
CA LEU A 56 -13.88 11.13 13.71
C LEU A 56 -14.25 9.66 13.44
N LEU A 57 -13.29 8.85 13.01
CA LEU A 57 -13.49 7.43 12.72
C LEU A 57 -13.88 6.65 13.99
N ASN A 58 -13.25 6.96 15.13
CA ASN A 58 -13.57 6.35 16.42
C ASN A 58 -14.94 6.75 16.95
N GLN A 59 -15.42 7.96 16.65
CA GLN A 59 -16.79 8.38 16.97
C GLN A 59 -17.82 7.66 16.09
N ALA A 60 -17.51 7.46 14.82
CA ALA A 60 -18.44 6.89 13.85
C ALA A 60 -18.60 5.37 14.00
N ALA A 61 -17.49 4.62 13.98
CA ALA A 61 -17.51 3.17 13.95
C ALA A 61 -16.17 2.57 14.44
N PRO A 62 -15.85 2.67 15.74
CA PRO A 62 -14.50 2.38 16.26
C PRO A 62 -14.04 0.95 15.99
N HIS A 63 -14.94 -0.03 16.16
CA HIS A 63 -14.60 -1.43 15.92
C HIS A 63 -14.30 -1.72 14.44
N PHE A 64 -15.11 -1.18 13.53
CA PHE A 64 -14.91 -1.34 12.09
C PHE A 64 -13.60 -0.71 11.64
N PHE A 65 -13.33 0.53 12.05
CA PHE A 65 -12.10 1.22 11.64
C PHE A 65 -10.84 0.62 12.26
N LYS A 66 -10.92 -0.04 13.43
CA LYS A 66 -9.82 -0.85 13.94
C LYS A 66 -9.49 -2.02 13.01
N ILE A 67 -10.51 -2.75 12.53
CA ILE A 67 -10.33 -3.86 11.58
C ILE A 67 -9.70 -3.34 10.28
N VAL A 68 -10.21 -2.23 9.74
CA VAL A 68 -9.70 -1.63 8.50
C VAL A 68 -8.25 -1.18 8.67
N GLN A 69 -7.94 -0.50 9.77
CA GLN A 69 -6.58 -0.03 10.06
C GLN A 69 -5.58 -1.18 10.12
N ASP A 70 -5.91 -2.24 10.86
CA ASP A 70 -5.03 -3.41 10.99
C ASP A 70 -4.87 -4.14 9.65
N SER A 71 -5.99 -4.33 8.93
CA SER A 71 -5.99 -5.07 7.66
C SER A 71 -5.18 -4.35 6.58
N LEU A 72 -5.35 -3.04 6.43
CA LEU A 72 -4.56 -2.25 5.48
C LEU A 72 -3.08 -2.21 5.87
N TRP A 73 -2.79 -2.08 7.16
CA TRP A 73 -1.40 -2.09 7.65
C TRP A 73 -0.70 -3.41 7.36
N GLU A 74 -1.30 -4.54 7.73
CA GLU A 74 -0.75 -5.88 7.49
C GLU A 74 -0.67 -6.18 5.99
N ASP A 75 -1.66 -5.77 5.19
CA ASP A 75 -1.64 -5.95 3.73
C ASP A 75 -0.49 -5.17 3.06
N VAL A 76 -0.26 -3.90 3.42
CA VAL A 76 0.86 -3.11 2.88
C VAL A 76 2.20 -3.75 3.22
N ILE A 77 2.38 -4.18 4.47
CA ILE A 77 3.60 -4.85 4.91
C ILE A 77 3.81 -6.16 4.14
N LEU A 78 2.77 -6.99 4.03
CA LEU A 78 2.84 -8.25 3.30
C LEU A 78 3.15 -8.03 1.82
N HIS A 79 2.56 -7.01 1.20
CA HIS A 79 2.77 -6.69 -0.20
C HIS A 79 4.24 -6.30 -0.46
N ILE A 80 4.83 -5.42 0.37
CA ILE A 80 6.25 -5.08 0.29
C ILE A 80 7.12 -6.34 0.44
N ALA A 81 6.79 -7.22 1.39
CA ALA A 81 7.53 -8.47 1.58
C ALA A 81 7.55 -9.32 0.30
N ARG A 82 6.39 -9.51 -0.35
CA ARG A 82 6.28 -10.27 -1.62
C ARG A 82 7.10 -9.66 -2.75
N LEU A 83 7.05 -8.34 -2.91
CA LEU A 83 7.83 -7.63 -3.93
C LEU A 83 9.33 -7.81 -3.72
N THR A 84 9.78 -7.94 -2.47
CA THR A 84 11.20 -8.03 -2.07
C THR A 84 11.62 -9.43 -1.62
N ASP A 85 10.86 -10.47 -1.93
CA ASP A 85 11.20 -11.86 -1.60
C ASP A 85 12.23 -12.48 -2.56
N PRO A 86 12.87 -13.61 -2.19
CA PRO A 86 13.74 -14.32 -3.13
C PRO A 86 12.98 -14.73 -4.41
N PRO A 87 13.65 -14.78 -5.58
CA PRO A 87 13.04 -15.18 -6.85
C PRO A 87 12.43 -16.58 -6.88
N ARG A 88 12.80 -17.44 -5.93
CA ARG A 88 12.20 -18.76 -5.75
C ARG A 88 11.89 -19.04 -4.29
N SER A 89 10.77 -19.72 -4.05
CA SER A 89 10.37 -20.20 -2.73
C SER A 89 9.66 -21.54 -2.87
N SER A 90 10.05 -22.53 -2.05
CA SER A 90 9.45 -23.87 -2.06
C SER A 90 9.35 -24.51 -3.45
N GLY A 91 10.36 -24.30 -4.31
CA GLY A 91 10.43 -24.84 -5.67
C GLY A 91 9.63 -24.07 -6.73
N LYS A 92 8.94 -22.98 -6.39
CA LYS A 92 8.19 -22.13 -7.33
C LYS A 92 8.89 -20.79 -7.54
N GLU A 93 8.71 -20.21 -8.72
CA GLU A 93 9.18 -18.86 -9.05
C GLU A 93 8.22 -17.81 -8.49
N ASN A 94 8.80 -16.70 -8.03
CA ASN A 94 8.08 -15.55 -7.48
C ASN A 94 8.26 -14.37 -8.43
N LEU A 95 7.20 -13.58 -8.59
CA LEU A 95 7.30 -12.25 -9.18
C LEU A 95 7.89 -11.30 -8.13
N THR A 96 9.15 -10.89 -8.31
CA THR A 96 9.88 -10.04 -7.37
C THR A 96 10.88 -9.15 -8.09
N ILE A 97 11.16 -7.98 -7.53
CA ILE A 97 12.23 -7.11 -8.00
C ILE A 97 13.62 -7.77 -7.95
N GLN A 98 13.82 -8.80 -7.11
CA GLN A 98 15.08 -9.54 -7.03
C GLN A 98 15.41 -10.33 -8.30
N ALA A 99 14.41 -10.65 -9.13
CA ALA A 99 14.61 -11.41 -10.36
C ALA A 99 15.09 -10.52 -11.52
N LEU A 100 14.80 -9.21 -11.47
CA LEU A 100 15.00 -8.28 -12.59
C LEU A 100 16.46 -8.12 -13.04
N PRO A 101 17.48 -8.04 -12.16
CA PRO A 101 18.85 -7.82 -12.62
C PRO A 101 19.36 -8.90 -13.57
N GLU A 102 18.97 -10.16 -13.35
CA GLU A 102 19.39 -11.28 -14.20
C GLU A 102 18.75 -11.26 -15.60
N LEU A 103 17.76 -10.40 -15.82
CA LEU A 103 17.08 -10.21 -17.11
C LEU A 103 17.59 -8.99 -17.88
N ILE A 104 18.54 -8.23 -17.32
CA ILE A 104 19.11 -7.04 -17.94
C ILE A 104 20.41 -7.43 -18.64
N ASP A 105 20.52 -7.21 -19.95
CA ASP A 105 21.72 -7.55 -20.72
C ASP A 105 22.88 -6.56 -20.52
N ASP A 106 22.58 -5.27 -20.35
CA ASP A 106 23.59 -4.22 -20.15
C ASP A 106 24.22 -4.33 -18.74
N GLU A 107 25.52 -4.61 -18.69
CA GLU A 107 26.24 -4.90 -17.43
C GLU A 107 26.23 -3.71 -16.46
N ALA A 108 26.38 -2.48 -16.96
CA ALA A 108 26.38 -1.29 -16.11
C ALA A 108 25.01 -1.06 -15.46
N THR A 109 23.94 -1.24 -16.24
CA THR A 109 22.56 -1.13 -15.75
C THR A 109 22.21 -2.28 -14.81
N ARG A 110 22.66 -3.51 -15.13
CA ARG A 110 22.50 -4.69 -14.26
C ARG A 110 23.09 -4.43 -12.88
N GLU A 111 24.35 -4.00 -12.79
CA GLU A 111 25.01 -3.74 -11.50
C GLU A 111 24.36 -2.60 -10.71
N LYS A 112 23.92 -1.54 -11.41
CA LYS A 112 23.15 -0.46 -10.80
C LYS A 112 21.85 -1.00 -10.18
N VAL A 113 21.09 -1.80 -10.93
CA VAL A 113 19.82 -2.36 -10.47
C VAL A 113 20.04 -3.40 -9.35
N ARG A 114 21.11 -4.21 -9.39
CA ARG A 114 21.49 -5.12 -8.28
C ARG A 114 21.70 -4.34 -6.98
N THR A 115 22.38 -3.20 -7.05
CA THR A 115 22.61 -2.33 -5.89
C THR A 115 21.29 -1.82 -5.31
N LEU A 116 20.42 -1.27 -6.16
CA LEU A 116 19.09 -0.78 -5.75
C LEU A 116 18.22 -1.91 -5.15
N VAL A 117 18.27 -3.10 -5.73
CA VAL A 117 17.56 -4.28 -5.22
C VAL A 117 18.08 -4.66 -3.82
N SER A 118 19.39 -4.64 -3.62
CA SER A 118 19.99 -4.93 -2.30
C SER A 118 19.51 -3.92 -1.24
N GLU A 119 19.51 -2.63 -1.59
CA GLU A 119 19.01 -1.56 -0.71
C GLU A 119 17.52 -1.73 -0.38
N ALA A 120 16.70 -2.09 -1.38
CA ALA A 120 15.28 -2.35 -1.19
C ALA A 120 15.01 -3.54 -0.26
N VAL A 121 15.78 -4.63 -0.43
CA VAL A 121 15.68 -5.84 0.41
C VAL A 121 16.12 -5.57 1.85
N GLU A 122 17.17 -4.77 2.05
CA GLU A 122 17.64 -4.38 3.38
C GLU A 122 16.62 -3.46 4.06
N THR A 123 16.14 -2.44 3.35
CA THR A 123 15.17 -1.47 3.87
C THR A 123 13.84 -2.13 4.25
N SER A 124 13.43 -3.17 3.51
CA SER A 124 12.20 -3.92 3.73
C SER A 124 12.34 -5.13 4.67
N ASP A 125 13.49 -5.30 5.36
CA ASP A 125 13.77 -6.48 6.17
C ASP A 125 12.71 -6.79 7.24
N PHE A 126 12.08 -5.75 7.78
CA PHE A 126 11.02 -5.83 8.77
C PHE A 126 9.74 -6.40 8.17
N CYS A 127 9.45 -6.12 6.90
CA CYS A 127 8.29 -6.67 6.23
C CYS A 127 8.37 -8.20 6.15
N ARG A 128 9.58 -8.72 5.89
CA ARG A 128 9.83 -10.17 5.87
C ARG A 128 9.66 -10.79 7.26
N ASP A 129 10.15 -10.14 8.32
CA ASP A 129 9.96 -10.60 9.71
C ASP A 129 8.47 -10.64 10.10
N TRP A 130 7.74 -9.57 9.79
CA TRP A 130 6.30 -9.48 10.04
C TRP A 130 5.51 -10.54 9.27
N ARG A 131 5.78 -10.72 7.97
CA ARG A 131 5.17 -11.77 7.17
C ARG A 131 5.38 -13.15 7.82
N ASN A 132 6.63 -13.47 8.14
CA ASN A 132 7.02 -14.79 8.61
C ASN A 132 6.48 -15.15 9.99
N ARG A 133 6.20 -14.15 10.84
CA ARG A 133 5.91 -14.41 12.25
C ARG A 133 4.52 -13.97 12.69
N ARG A 134 3.89 -13.05 11.95
CA ARG A 134 2.61 -12.44 12.34
C ARG A 134 1.50 -12.54 11.29
N ILE A 135 1.83 -12.32 10.01
CA ILE A 135 0.82 -12.08 8.97
C ILE A 135 0.53 -13.36 8.16
N ALA A 136 1.52 -13.88 7.43
CA ALA A 136 1.33 -15.08 6.59
C ALA A 136 1.47 -16.37 7.40
N HIS A 137 2.28 -16.34 8.45
CA HIS A 137 2.39 -17.41 9.43
C HIS A 137 2.20 -16.83 10.83
N LYS A 138 1.66 -17.66 11.72
CA LYS A 138 1.51 -17.32 13.13
C LYS A 138 2.59 -18.05 13.91
N ASP A 139 3.69 -17.35 14.18
CA ASP A 139 4.79 -17.92 14.95
C ASP A 139 4.30 -18.29 16.35
N LEU A 140 4.46 -19.56 16.72
CA LEU A 140 3.88 -20.09 17.96
C LEU A 140 4.49 -19.41 19.19
N LYS A 141 5.80 -19.21 19.22
CA LYS A 141 6.47 -18.60 20.36
C LYS A 141 6.07 -17.14 20.51
N LEU A 142 6.02 -16.40 19.40
CA LEU A 142 5.55 -15.01 19.39
C LEU A 142 4.09 -14.93 19.86
N ALA A 143 3.24 -15.86 19.44
CA ALA A 143 1.84 -15.92 19.86
C ALA A 143 1.65 -16.29 21.34
N LEU A 144 2.61 -16.97 21.95
CA LEU A 144 2.60 -17.35 23.37
C LEU A 144 3.43 -16.41 24.26
N GLU A 145 4.07 -15.38 23.69
CA GLU A 145 4.95 -14.43 24.40
C GLU A 145 6.11 -15.10 25.18
N ASP A 146 6.56 -16.28 24.72
CA ASP A 146 7.54 -17.11 25.42
C ASP A 146 9.00 -16.70 25.16
N GLY A 147 9.49 -15.70 25.90
CA GLY A 147 10.91 -15.30 25.90
C GLY A 147 11.46 -14.85 24.54
N VAL A 148 10.58 -14.35 23.66
CA VAL A 148 10.89 -14.10 22.25
C VAL A 148 11.38 -12.69 22.00
N GLN A 149 12.31 -12.55 21.06
CA GLN A 149 12.61 -11.27 20.41
C GLN A 149 11.33 -10.66 19.81
N PRO A 150 11.02 -9.38 20.05
CA PRO A 150 9.85 -8.74 19.43
C PRO A 150 9.96 -8.76 17.89
N LEU A 151 8.85 -8.45 17.22
CA LEU A 151 8.91 -8.17 15.77
C LEU A 151 9.84 -6.99 15.52
N LYS A 152 10.52 -7.00 14.38
CA LYS A 152 11.29 -5.83 13.92
C LYS A 152 10.36 -4.62 13.89
N ALA A 153 10.82 -3.50 14.44
CA ALA A 153 10.00 -2.31 14.59
C ALA A 153 9.46 -1.85 13.22
N ALA A 154 8.15 -1.85 13.03
CA ALA A 154 7.51 -1.30 11.84
C ALA A 154 6.97 0.10 12.15
N SER A 155 7.12 1.03 11.21
CA SER A 155 6.60 2.39 11.34
C SER A 155 6.24 2.94 9.97
N ARG A 156 5.38 3.95 9.94
CA ARG A 156 4.96 4.60 8.68
C ARG A 156 6.14 5.13 7.89
N GLU A 157 7.15 5.64 8.60
CA GLU A 157 8.39 6.10 7.99
C GLU A 157 9.20 4.96 7.37
N ARG A 158 9.28 3.79 8.03
CA ARG A 158 9.94 2.62 7.45
C ARG A 158 9.19 2.06 6.24
N VAL A 159 7.86 2.06 6.28
CA VAL A 159 7.01 1.69 5.13
C VAL A 159 7.27 2.63 3.95
N ARG A 160 7.24 3.95 4.19
CA ARG A 160 7.55 4.96 3.15
C ARG A 160 8.92 4.70 2.51
N LYS A 161 9.98 4.52 3.32
CA LYS A 161 11.33 4.23 2.81
C LYS A 161 11.40 2.93 2.00
N ALA A 162 10.67 1.89 2.42
CA ALA A 162 10.63 0.64 1.68
C ALA A 162 9.91 0.79 0.32
N LEU A 163 8.82 1.57 0.27
CA LEU A 163 8.14 1.90 -0.99
C LEU A 163 9.01 2.72 -1.94
N GLU A 164 9.76 3.67 -1.40
CA GLU A 164 10.73 4.48 -2.16
C GLU A 164 11.83 3.60 -2.73
N ALA A 165 12.44 2.74 -1.92
CA ALA A 165 13.49 1.84 -2.40
C ALA A 165 13.01 0.87 -3.50
N VAL A 166 11.78 0.35 -3.40
CA VAL A 166 11.20 -0.49 -4.48
C VAL A 166 10.89 0.34 -5.73
N SER A 167 10.44 1.58 -5.57
CA SER A 167 10.24 2.53 -6.68
C SER A 167 11.55 2.85 -7.39
N ASP A 168 12.63 3.07 -6.64
CA ASP A 168 13.95 3.38 -7.17
C ASP A 168 14.49 2.25 -8.05
N VAL A 169 14.21 0.99 -7.70
CA VAL A 169 14.54 -0.17 -8.55
C VAL A 169 13.83 -0.09 -9.91
N LEU A 170 12.51 0.14 -9.91
CA LEU A 170 11.76 0.23 -11.16
C LEU A 170 12.17 1.46 -11.99
N ASN A 171 12.36 2.60 -11.34
CA ASN A 171 12.82 3.83 -11.99
C ASN A 171 14.26 3.71 -12.51
N GLY A 172 15.11 2.94 -11.83
CA GLY A 172 16.47 2.62 -12.28
C GLY A 172 16.46 1.89 -13.63
N ILE A 173 15.48 1.02 -13.86
CA ILE A 173 15.28 0.30 -15.12
C ILE A 173 14.70 1.24 -16.18
N THR A 174 13.61 1.94 -15.91
CA THR A 174 12.97 2.82 -16.92
C THR A 174 13.84 4.02 -17.31
N SER A 175 14.70 4.50 -16.41
CA SER A 175 15.68 5.54 -16.74
C SER A 175 16.62 5.10 -17.86
N HIS A 176 17.01 3.81 -17.89
CA HIS A 176 17.84 3.25 -18.95
C HIS A 176 17.04 2.98 -20.23
N TYR A 177 15.92 2.25 -20.12
CA TYR A 177 15.20 1.71 -21.29
C TYR A 177 14.22 2.70 -21.95
N SER A 178 13.72 3.69 -21.22
CA SER A 178 12.72 4.64 -21.73
C SER A 178 13.02 6.10 -21.39
N SER A 179 14.17 6.39 -20.76
CA SER A 179 14.55 7.75 -20.33
C SER A 179 13.44 8.45 -19.54
N SER A 180 12.75 7.70 -18.69
CA SER A 180 11.59 8.15 -17.94
C SER A 180 11.59 7.59 -16.52
N GLU A 181 10.96 8.31 -15.61
CA GLU A 181 10.70 7.86 -14.24
C GLU A 181 9.20 7.95 -13.94
N THR A 182 8.73 7.07 -13.05
CA THR A 182 7.35 7.10 -12.54
C THR A 182 7.38 7.67 -11.12
N VAL A 183 6.52 8.67 -10.89
CA VAL A 183 6.14 9.08 -9.54
C VAL A 183 4.91 8.27 -9.14
N PHE A 184 5.07 7.32 -8.23
CA PHE A 184 3.98 6.46 -7.77
C PHE A 184 3.13 7.09 -6.66
N GLU A 185 3.67 8.08 -5.95
CA GLU A 185 2.90 8.83 -4.96
C GLU A 185 1.82 9.65 -5.68
N THR A 186 0.56 9.24 -5.48
CA THR A 186 -0.59 9.90 -6.10
C THR A 186 -1.40 10.67 -5.05
N PRO A 187 -2.03 11.79 -5.44
CA PRO A 187 -2.99 12.47 -4.58
C PRO A 187 -4.18 11.56 -4.24
N ALA A 188 -4.95 11.95 -3.20
CA ALA A 188 -6.17 11.24 -2.81
C ALA A 188 -7.10 11.00 -4.02
N ALA A 189 -7.45 9.73 -4.23
CA ALA A 189 -8.29 9.33 -5.33
C ALA A 189 -9.72 9.89 -5.17
N PRO A 190 -10.38 10.31 -6.27
CA PRO A 190 -11.82 10.58 -6.24
C PRO A 190 -12.59 9.35 -5.71
N GLY A 191 -13.41 9.55 -4.68
CA GLY A 191 -14.12 8.44 -4.02
C GLY A 191 -13.30 7.66 -2.99
N GLY A 192 -12.06 8.05 -2.71
CA GLY A 192 -11.21 7.45 -1.69
C GLY A 192 -11.51 7.94 -0.26
N ALA A 193 -10.58 7.70 0.65
CA ALA A 193 -10.66 7.94 2.09
C ALA A 193 -11.11 9.36 2.45
N LEU A 194 -10.63 10.38 1.73
CA LEU A 194 -11.03 11.76 2.00
C LEU A 194 -12.53 11.97 1.76
N THR A 195 -13.08 11.37 0.71
CA THR A 195 -14.52 11.43 0.45
C THR A 195 -15.29 10.72 1.56
N LEU A 196 -14.82 9.55 2.01
CA LEU A 196 -15.43 8.83 3.13
C LEU A 196 -15.43 9.69 4.41
N LEU A 197 -14.32 10.34 4.73
CA LEU A 197 -14.21 11.21 5.91
C LEU A 197 -15.23 12.35 5.86
N TYR A 198 -15.42 13.00 4.72
CA TYR A 198 -16.46 14.03 4.58
C TYR A 198 -17.86 13.47 4.82
N ARG A 199 -18.17 12.28 4.28
CA ARG A 199 -19.49 11.66 4.48
C ARG A 199 -19.75 11.29 5.95
N ILE A 200 -18.71 10.84 6.64
CA ILE A 200 -18.81 10.52 8.08
C ILE A 200 -19.01 11.80 8.90
N ASP A 201 -18.24 12.86 8.61
CA ASP A 201 -18.37 14.15 9.28
C ASP A 201 -19.77 14.75 9.12
N ASP A 202 -20.27 14.79 7.87
CA ASP A 202 -21.63 15.23 7.57
C ASP A 202 -22.67 14.43 8.36
N GLY A 203 -22.53 13.10 8.38
CA GLY A 203 -23.43 12.19 9.09
C GLY A 203 -23.46 12.42 10.60
N LEU A 204 -22.29 12.57 11.23
CA LEU A 204 -22.17 12.81 12.67
C LEU A 204 -22.68 14.20 13.05
N ARG A 205 -22.46 15.22 12.21
CA ARG A 205 -23.02 16.56 12.40
C ARG A 205 -24.53 16.54 12.41
N ILE A 206 -25.15 15.92 11.40
CA ILE A 206 -26.62 15.82 11.29
C ILE A 206 -27.19 15.03 12.48
N GLU A 207 -26.54 13.96 12.91
CA GLU A 207 -26.95 13.21 14.10
C GLU A 207 -26.88 14.08 15.37
N GLY A 208 -25.83 14.88 15.52
CA GLY A 208 -25.68 15.83 16.61
C GLY A 208 -26.80 16.88 16.64
N GLU A 209 -27.09 17.51 15.49
CA GLU A 209 -28.17 18.49 15.34
C GLU A 209 -29.54 17.88 15.67
N ARG A 210 -29.83 16.68 15.16
CA ARG A 210 -31.04 15.92 15.48
C ARG A 210 -31.13 15.64 16.99
N ARG A 211 -30.05 15.20 17.62
CA ARG A 211 -30.02 14.94 19.06
C ARG A 211 -30.32 16.21 19.88
N GLU A 212 -29.81 17.36 19.47
CA GLU A 212 -30.09 18.64 20.13
C GLU A 212 -31.54 19.11 19.94
N ARG A 213 -32.12 18.97 18.73
CA ARG A 213 -33.55 19.22 18.49
C ARG A 213 -34.44 18.36 19.40
N LEU A 214 -34.14 17.06 19.47
CA LEU A 214 -34.86 16.12 20.33
C LEU A 214 -34.76 16.48 21.81
N LYS A 215 -33.58 16.90 22.29
CA LYS A 215 -33.41 17.36 23.69
C LYS A 215 -34.22 18.62 24.00
N LYS A 216 -34.38 19.53 23.04
CA LYS A 216 -35.17 20.76 23.19
C LYS A 216 -36.67 20.53 23.07
N GLY A 217 -37.10 19.34 22.62
CA GLY A 217 -38.51 19.06 22.34
C GLY A 217 -39.01 19.67 21.04
N GLU A 218 -38.11 19.93 20.08
CA GLU A 218 -38.40 20.55 18.78
C GLU A 218 -38.10 19.57 17.63
N PRO A 219 -38.74 18.39 17.55
CA PRO A 219 -38.46 17.42 16.48
C PRO A 219 -38.94 17.92 15.11
N GLU A 220 -38.15 17.65 14.07
CA GLU A 220 -38.53 17.85 12.67
C GLU A 220 -39.11 16.57 12.05
N GLU A 221 -39.77 16.70 10.89
CA GLU A 221 -40.25 15.56 10.11
C GLU A 221 -39.07 14.67 9.70
N GLY A 222 -39.12 13.39 10.09
CA GLY A 222 -38.03 12.42 9.89
C GLY A 222 -37.15 12.17 11.14
N ASP A 223 -37.24 12.99 12.19
CA ASP A 223 -36.42 12.81 13.41
C ASP A 223 -36.88 11.63 14.28
N LEU A 224 -38.11 11.13 14.13
CA LEU A 224 -38.71 10.11 15.00
C LEU A 224 -38.99 8.78 14.28
N GLY A 225 -38.68 8.68 12.99
CA GLY A 225 -38.88 7.47 12.18
C GLY A 225 -37.66 6.57 12.16
N PRO A 226 -37.84 5.24 11.95
CA PRO A 226 -36.73 4.36 11.60
C PRO A 226 -36.12 4.81 10.26
N ARG A 227 -34.79 4.73 10.16
CA ARG A 227 -34.09 4.91 8.88
C ARG A 227 -34.07 3.56 8.16
N ASP A 228 -34.36 3.57 6.87
CA ASP A 228 -34.21 2.40 5.99
C ASP A 228 -32.78 2.40 5.44
N ILE A 229 -31.87 1.75 6.17
CA ILE A 229 -30.43 1.63 5.90
C ILE A 229 -29.95 0.23 6.23
#